data_AF-A3XPI6-F1
#
_entry.id   AF-A3XPI6-F1
#
_cell.length_a   1.000
_cell.length_b   1.000
_cell.length_c   1.000
_cell.angle_alpha   90.00
_cell.angle_beta   90.00
_cell.angle_gamma   90.00
#
_symmetry.space_group_name_H-M   'P 1'
#
loop_
_entity.id
_entity.type
_entity.pdbx_description
1 polymer ?
#
loop_
_entity_poly.entity_id
_entity_poly.type
_entity_poly.pdbx_seq_one_letter_code
_entity_poly.pdbx_strand_id
1 'polypeptide(L)'
;MKLFNNQKELTLDEIAEQVDLSRERVRQIRKIGLESLFNKLLFISNFNDDLFQKYSIDVESMYIEIDTDILNKINQSNNTNFSREFITFILSAYLKDSFSLVGNYEDVLQPKYFNSRNRHNWNNFYLIKKELSLEFDFTSFTNDISKRLSDRIEESYSFNFKSYLSKFLLNNYIDFLELLFPICEKIINEEFEIYLDLEENINFKRNTTRQAHEYAFEALEHLGKPSKVKEIFEKVIELHPNYDTEEVKIRVSMKRKNGFVPIGRKSVFGLKKWESELDNFKGGTIRDIAEEYLMQYSVPKHISDITEHVLKYRPKSNQYSILQNLKLDESGLYIFFKGSHIGLTTKKYESDFKKISEVQKTDKKTWEERFEMLQNFVLTEKRLPFSNGVPQKEIKLYRWLCVQKSKQNKGKLAKNKLEKLNSLLVKYPSVNGRRRLNSNEKYQELISFVSNNRRLPSANKDGEENLYQFFYKQRKLFDKNELGSKEENKFIEVAKLLQNIKYENKRN
;
A
#
# COMPACT_ATOMS: atom_id res chain seq x y z
N MET A 1 52.26 7.95 -4.54
CA MET A 1 52.02 7.17 -3.31
C MET A 1 51.82 8.15 -2.18
N LYS A 2 50.98 7.84 -1.19
CA LYS A 2 50.83 8.60 0.04
C LYS A 2 52.02 8.31 0.94
N LEU A 3 53.15 8.98 0.69
CA LEU A 3 54.37 8.81 1.49
C LEU A 3 54.47 9.88 2.56
N PHE A 4 54.17 11.13 2.20
CA PHE A 4 54.29 12.28 3.08
C PHE A 4 52.91 12.85 3.45
N ASN A 5 52.82 13.46 4.63
CA ASN A 5 51.63 14.21 5.03
C ASN A 5 51.38 15.37 4.05
N ASN A 6 50.13 15.56 3.67
CA ASN A 6 49.68 16.60 2.73
C ASN A 6 50.40 16.56 1.36
N GLN A 7 50.92 15.39 0.97
CA GLN A 7 51.50 15.21 -0.36
C GLN A 7 50.42 15.36 -1.44
N LYS A 8 50.69 16.19 -2.46
CA LYS A 8 49.81 16.29 -3.63
C LYS A 8 49.67 14.93 -4.31
N GLU A 9 48.45 14.45 -4.45
CA GLU A 9 48.15 13.24 -5.21
C GLU A 9 48.13 13.55 -6.71
N LEU A 10 48.92 12.81 -7.48
CA LEU A 10 48.98 12.93 -8.94
C LEU A 10 48.34 11.71 -9.60
N THR A 11 47.47 11.96 -10.56
CA THR A 11 46.83 10.95 -11.42
C THR A 11 47.86 10.21 -12.26
N LEU A 12 47.49 9.04 -12.78
CA LEU A 12 48.36 8.32 -13.70
C LEU A 12 48.67 9.15 -14.96
N ASP A 13 47.73 9.99 -15.39
CA ASP A 13 47.86 10.85 -16.56
C ASP A 13 48.80 12.03 -16.28
N GLU A 14 48.66 12.70 -15.13
CA GLU A 14 49.60 13.75 -14.71
C GLU A 14 51.03 13.23 -14.54
N ILE A 15 51.21 12.02 -13.99
CA ILE A 15 52.54 11.40 -13.87
C ILE A 15 53.08 11.06 -15.25
N ALA A 16 52.25 10.48 -16.13
CA ALA A 16 52.62 10.11 -17.50
C ALA A 16 53.14 11.32 -18.30
N GLU A 17 52.48 12.47 -18.17
CA GLU A 17 52.92 13.73 -18.77
C GLU A 17 54.27 14.21 -18.20
N GLN A 18 54.47 14.11 -16.87
CA GLN A 18 55.71 14.56 -16.22
C GLN A 18 56.94 13.73 -16.58
N VAL A 19 56.78 12.43 -16.82
CA VAL A 19 57.90 11.50 -17.05
C VAL A 19 58.02 11.01 -18.48
N ASP A 20 57.22 11.57 -19.40
CA ASP A 20 57.16 11.21 -20.83
C ASP A 20 56.98 9.69 -21.06
N LEU A 21 55.99 9.11 -20.38
CA LEU A 21 55.62 7.69 -20.50
C LEU A 21 54.13 7.54 -20.76
N SER A 22 53.71 6.40 -21.30
CA SER A 22 52.29 6.10 -21.37
C SER A 22 51.69 5.87 -19.98
N ARG A 23 50.42 6.23 -19.80
CA ARG A 23 49.63 5.97 -18.60
C ARG A 23 49.74 4.52 -18.10
N GLU A 24 49.67 3.56 -19.02
CA GLU A 24 49.79 2.13 -18.69
C GLU A 24 51.21 1.76 -18.26
N ARG A 25 52.23 2.35 -18.87
CA ARG A 25 53.62 2.13 -18.45
C ARG A 25 53.88 2.67 -17.04
N VAL A 26 53.36 3.84 -16.72
CA VAL A 26 53.40 4.40 -15.35
C VAL A 26 52.73 3.46 -14.35
N ARG A 27 51.54 2.94 -14.68
CA ARG A 27 50.81 1.98 -13.83
C ARG A 27 51.64 0.72 -13.55
N GLN A 28 52.30 0.16 -14.57
CA GLN A 28 53.16 -1.02 -14.43
C GLN A 28 54.38 -0.74 -13.56
N ILE A 29 55.09 0.37 -13.80
CA ILE A 29 56.25 0.78 -12.99
C ILE A 29 55.85 0.99 -11.53
N ARG A 30 54.71 1.64 -11.29
CA ARG A 30 54.19 1.87 -9.94
C ARG A 30 53.93 0.55 -9.21
N LYS A 31 53.30 -0.43 -9.88
CA LYS A 31 53.03 -1.75 -9.32
C LYS A 31 54.32 -2.47 -8.93
N ILE A 32 55.29 -2.56 -9.86
CA ILE A 32 56.60 -3.18 -9.61
C ILE A 32 57.34 -2.47 -8.46
N GLY A 33 57.29 -1.13 -8.45
CA GLY A 33 57.88 -0.32 -7.39
C GLY A 33 57.35 -0.69 -6.01
N LEU A 34 56.02 -0.79 -5.88
CA LEU A 34 55.33 -1.17 -4.65
C LEU A 34 55.63 -2.60 -4.21
N GLU A 35 55.56 -3.57 -5.12
CA GLU A 35 55.88 -4.98 -4.83
C GLU A 35 57.32 -5.12 -4.32
N SER A 36 58.26 -4.30 -4.82
CA SER A 36 59.65 -4.30 -4.37
C SER A 36 59.89 -3.49 -3.08
N LEU A 37 59.02 -2.55 -2.75
CA LEU A 37 59.27 -1.56 -1.70
C LEU A 37 59.39 -2.21 -0.33
N PHE A 38 58.49 -3.13 0.00
CA PHE A 38 58.53 -3.85 1.28
C PHE A 38 59.86 -4.58 1.47
N ASN A 39 60.28 -5.35 0.46
CA ASN A 39 61.55 -6.09 0.48
C ASN A 39 62.75 -5.17 0.66
N LYS A 40 62.72 -3.97 0.05
CA LYS A 40 63.77 -2.96 0.21
C LYS A 40 63.80 -2.32 1.60
N LEU A 41 62.71 -2.36 2.36
CA LEU A 41 62.64 -1.84 3.73
C LEU A 41 63.05 -2.90 4.78
N LEU A 42 63.19 -4.16 4.40
CA LEU A 42 63.50 -5.25 5.35
C LEU A 42 64.85 -5.09 6.07
N PHE A 43 65.79 -4.30 5.56
CA PHE A 43 67.03 -4.01 6.29
C PHE A 43 66.76 -3.29 7.62
N ILE A 44 65.62 -2.61 7.74
CA ILE A 44 65.23 -1.86 8.93
C ILE A 44 65.00 -2.82 10.11
N SER A 45 64.58 -4.07 9.87
CA SER A 45 64.43 -5.07 10.95
C SER A 45 65.76 -5.45 11.63
N ASN A 46 66.91 -5.02 11.09
CA ASN A 46 68.22 -5.29 11.69
C ASN A 46 68.63 -4.23 12.72
N PHE A 47 67.89 -3.13 12.84
CA PHE A 47 68.10 -2.16 13.92
C PHE A 47 67.50 -2.69 15.22
N ASN A 48 68.14 -2.36 16.35
CA ASN A 48 67.69 -2.75 17.69
C ASN A 48 67.30 -1.49 18.46
N ASP A 49 66.18 -0.87 18.07
CA ASP A 49 65.58 0.27 18.74
C ASP A 49 64.54 -0.20 19.77
N ASP A 50 64.60 0.37 20.97
CA ASP A 50 63.48 0.29 21.94
C ASP A 50 62.38 1.26 21.48
N LEU A 51 61.40 0.73 20.73
CA LEU A 51 60.30 1.51 20.19
C LEU A 51 59.40 2.12 21.28
N PHE A 52 59.28 1.48 22.44
CA PHE A 52 58.48 1.99 23.53
C PHE A 52 59.14 3.21 24.15
N GLN A 53 60.43 3.12 24.48
CA GLN A 53 61.17 4.25 25.04
C GLN A 53 61.25 5.42 24.04
N LYS A 54 61.52 5.12 22.77
CA LYS A 54 61.77 6.13 21.74
C LYS A 54 60.50 6.76 21.22
N TYR A 55 59.46 5.97 20.97
CA TYR A 55 58.24 6.41 20.27
C TYR A 55 56.95 6.15 21.04
N SER A 56 57.01 5.52 22.22
CA SER A 56 55.83 5.11 23.00
C SER A 56 54.96 4.08 22.28
N ILE A 57 55.58 3.25 21.43
CA ILE A 57 54.91 2.13 20.76
C ILE A 57 55.05 0.89 21.65
N ASP A 58 53.93 0.39 22.14
CA ASP A 58 53.86 -0.87 22.87
C ASP A 58 53.77 -2.06 21.89
N VAL A 59 54.84 -2.82 21.80
CA VAL A 59 54.93 -4.03 20.96
C VAL A 59 54.37 -5.28 21.64
N GLU A 60 54.05 -5.22 22.94
CA GLU A 60 53.39 -6.31 23.66
C GLU A 60 51.88 -6.34 23.41
N SER A 61 51.29 -5.22 23.00
CA SER A 61 49.90 -5.13 22.57
C SER A 61 49.59 -6.08 21.41
N MET A 62 48.34 -6.56 21.36
CA MET A 62 47.83 -7.44 20.30
C MET A 62 47.75 -6.75 18.93
N TYR A 63 47.67 -5.42 18.93
CA TYR A 63 47.75 -4.58 17.74
C TYR A 63 48.45 -3.27 18.07
N ILE A 64 49.06 -2.65 17.06
CA ILE A 64 49.73 -1.36 17.19
C ILE A 64 48.87 -0.28 16.57
N GLU A 65 48.53 0.71 17.38
CA GLU A 65 47.86 1.93 16.95
C GLU A 65 48.88 3.04 16.72
N ILE A 66 48.83 3.68 15.55
CA ILE A 66 49.62 4.86 15.24
C ILE A 66 48.70 6.06 15.29
N ASP A 67 48.52 6.61 16.48
CA ASP A 67 47.76 7.84 16.68
C ASP A 67 48.53 9.08 16.20
N THR A 68 47.95 10.25 16.40
CA THR A 68 48.54 11.53 16.00
C THR A 68 49.79 11.87 16.83
N ASP A 69 49.85 11.45 18.09
CA ASP A 69 50.96 11.76 18.99
C ASP A 69 52.19 10.92 18.62
N ILE A 70 52.02 9.62 18.40
CA ILE A 70 53.07 8.70 17.90
C ILE A 70 53.55 9.17 16.52
N LEU A 71 52.63 9.50 15.61
CA LEU A 71 52.95 10.04 14.28
C LEU A 71 53.83 11.30 14.37
N ASN A 72 53.44 12.25 15.20
CA ASN A 72 54.20 13.49 15.41
C ASN A 72 55.56 13.21 16.03
N LYS A 73 55.62 12.34 17.04
CA LYS A 73 56.86 11.99 17.74
C LYS A 73 57.89 11.37 16.81
N ILE A 74 57.49 10.37 15.99
CA ILE A 74 58.37 9.73 15.01
C ILE A 74 58.86 10.75 13.98
N ASN A 75 57.98 11.57 13.44
CA ASN A 75 58.36 12.57 12.43
C ASN A 75 59.31 13.63 12.99
N GLN A 76 59.04 14.14 14.19
CA GLN A 76 59.89 15.15 14.84
C GLN A 76 61.27 14.59 15.19
N SER A 77 61.36 13.40 15.78
CA SER A 77 62.63 12.81 16.20
C SER A 77 63.54 12.44 15.02
N ASN A 78 62.96 12.13 13.86
CA ASN A 78 63.69 11.72 12.67
C ASN A 78 63.80 12.84 11.62
N ASN A 79 63.24 14.03 11.90
CA ASN A 79 63.17 15.16 10.97
C ASN A 79 62.54 14.76 9.60
N THR A 80 61.43 14.02 9.67
CA THR A 80 60.65 13.58 8.50
C THR A 80 59.25 14.20 8.51
N ASN A 81 58.51 14.00 7.41
CA ASN A 81 57.10 14.37 7.31
C ASN A 81 56.28 13.23 6.69
N PHE A 82 56.56 12.00 7.11
CA PHE A 82 55.87 10.82 6.60
C PHE A 82 54.42 10.76 7.05
N SER A 83 53.58 10.24 6.16
CA SER A 83 52.17 9.94 6.43
C SER A 83 52.01 8.80 7.43
N ARG A 84 50.87 8.75 8.12
CA ARG A 84 50.53 7.66 9.05
C ARG A 84 50.63 6.31 8.35
N GLU A 85 50.04 6.20 7.15
CA GLU A 85 50.02 5.00 6.35
C GLU A 85 51.42 4.51 6.01
N PHE A 86 52.31 5.42 5.63
CA PHE A 86 53.68 5.06 5.29
C PHE A 86 54.52 4.69 6.53
N ILE A 87 54.31 5.34 7.67
CA ILE A 87 54.94 4.95 8.94
C ILE A 87 54.47 3.56 9.37
N THR A 88 53.16 3.29 9.33
CA THR A 88 52.63 1.94 9.63
C THR A 88 53.23 0.90 8.68
N PHE A 89 53.41 1.24 7.40
CA PHE A 89 54.06 0.37 6.43
C PHE A 89 55.55 0.12 6.75
N ILE A 90 56.32 1.15 7.14
CA ILE A 90 57.72 1.00 7.59
C ILE A 90 57.79 0.12 8.85
N LEU A 91 56.94 0.38 9.83
CA LEU A 91 56.86 -0.40 11.07
C LEU A 91 56.51 -1.87 10.77
N SER A 92 55.69 -2.14 9.75
CA SER A 92 55.43 -3.53 9.34
C SER A 92 56.67 -4.26 8.83
N ALA A 93 57.61 -3.54 8.19
CA ALA A 93 58.89 -4.13 7.78
C ALA A 93 59.85 -4.28 8.98
N TYR A 94 59.85 -3.34 9.93
CA TYR A 94 60.65 -3.43 11.16
C TYR A 94 60.20 -4.61 12.05
N LEU A 95 58.89 -4.73 12.28
CA LEU A 95 58.25 -5.73 13.14
C LEU A 95 57.80 -6.98 12.40
N LYS A 96 58.36 -7.25 11.22
CA LYS A 96 57.92 -8.31 10.31
C LYS A 96 57.85 -9.70 10.95
N ASP A 97 58.60 -9.94 12.03
CA ASP A 97 58.71 -11.24 12.67
C ASP A 97 57.59 -11.48 13.69
N SER A 98 57.06 -10.43 14.33
CA SER A 98 56.03 -10.49 15.37
C SER A 98 54.66 -9.98 14.92
N PHE A 99 54.60 -9.06 13.94
CA PHE A 99 53.36 -8.46 13.44
C PHE A 99 53.14 -8.75 11.96
N SER A 100 51.87 -8.79 11.58
CA SER A 100 51.38 -8.82 10.20
C SER A 100 50.73 -7.48 9.86
N LEU A 101 50.93 -7.05 8.60
CA LEU A 101 50.22 -5.92 8.04
C LEU A 101 48.86 -6.39 7.48
N VAL A 102 47.78 -5.96 8.12
CA VAL A 102 46.41 -6.13 7.62
C VAL A 102 45.99 -4.87 6.86
N GLY A 103 45.39 -5.08 5.69
CA GLY A 103 45.07 -4.03 4.74
C GLY A 103 45.80 -4.22 3.41
N ASN A 104 45.20 -3.73 2.31
CA ASN A 104 45.82 -3.86 0.99
C ASN A 104 46.71 -2.65 0.69
N TYR A 105 48.00 -2.90 0.44
CA TYR A 105 48.97 -1.82 0.24
C TYR A 105 48.72 -0.98 -1.02
N GLU A 106 48.09 -1.54 -2.06
CA GLU A 106 47.73 -0.77 -3.23
C GLU A 106 46.62 0.23 -2.90
N ASP A 107 45.59 -0.21 -2.16
CA ASP A 107 44.46 0.65 -1.80
C ASP A 107 44.86 1.79 -0.87
N VAL A 108 45.74 1.50 0.10
CA VAL A 108 46.10 2.44 1.17
C VAL A 108 47.20 3.41 0.73
N LEU A 109 48.28 2.92 0.11
CA LEU A 109 49.43 3.76 -0.26
C LEU A 109 49.27 4.45 -1.62
N GLN A 110 48.32 4.05 -2.47
CA GLN A 110 48.08 4.73 -3.74
C GLN A 110 46.89 5.69 -3.61
N PRO A 111 46.93 6.82 -4.34
CA PRO A 111 45.73 7.64 -4.52
C PRO A 111 44.59 6.82 -5.17
N LYS A 112 43.36 7.04 -4.71
CA LYS A 112 42.18 6.26 -5.10
C LYS A 112 41.61 6.74 -6.44
N TYR A 113 42.11 6.19 -7.54
CA TYR A 113 41.56 6.43 -8.88
C TYR A 113 40.55 5.38 -9.31
N PHE A 114 40.71 4.14 -8.84
CA PHE A 114 39.84 3.01 -9.17
C PHE A 114 39.66 2.14 -7.94
N ASN A 115 38.42 1.79 -7.65
CA ASN A 115 38.08 0.80 -6.64
C ASN A 115 37.98 -0.58 -7.28
N SER A 116 38.54 -1.58 -6.63
CA SER A 116 38.26 -2.98 -6.93
C SER A 116 36.77 -3.24 -6.74
N ARG A 117 36.18 -3.98 -7.68
CA ARG A 117 34.74 -4.29 -7.69
C ARG A 117 34.38 -5.54 -6.89
N ASN A 118 35.36 -6.42 -6.63
CA ASN A 118 35.12 -7.77 -6.12
C ASN A 118 35.70 -8.00 -4.71
N ARG A 119 36.18 -6.94 -4.05
CA ARG A 119 36.70 -6.97 -2.68
C ARG A 119 36.55 -5.59 -2.03
N HIS A 120 36.64 -5.55 -0.72
CA HIS A 120 36.79 -4.32 0.05
C HIS A 120 38.00 -3.51 -0.44
N ASN A 121 37.89 -2.19 -0.41
CA ASN A 121 38.95 -1.25 -0.78
C ASN A 121 39.44 -0.54 0.48
N TRP A 122 40.58 -0.98 0.99
CA TRP A 122 41.08 -0.56 2.30
C TRP A 122 41.37 0.94 2.36
N ASN A 123 41.04 1.56 3.50
CA ASN A 123 41.39 2.94 3.82
C ASN A 123 42.67 2.99 4.65
N ASN A 124 42.82 2.06 5.59
CA ASN A 124 43.89 2.08 6.58
C ASN A 124 44.70 0.77 6.59
N PHE A 125 45.83 0.84 7.27
CA PHE A 125 46.62 -0.32 7.66
C PHE A 125 46.47 -0.60 9.14
N TYR A 126 46.53 -1.88 9.49
CA TYR A 126 46.48 -2.36 10.86
C TYR A 126 47.67 -3.29 11.08
N LEU A 127 48.46 -3.01 12.12
CA LEU A 127 49.55 -3.89 12.55
C LEU A 127 49.02 -4.79 13.66
N ILE A 128 48.86 -6.07 13.36
CA ILE A 128 48.24 -7.05 14.25
C ILE A 128 49.24 -8.16 14.52
N LYS A 129 49.33 -8.65 15.76
CA LYS A 129 50.23 -9.76 16.10
C LYS A 129 50.00 -10.94 15.17
N LYS A 130 51.08 -11.58 14.74
CA LYS A 130 51.04 -12.70 13.80
C LYS A 130 50.16 -13.83 14.30
N GLU A 131 50.20 -14.12 15.60
CA GLU A 131 49.36 -15.15 16.21
C GLU A 131 47.87 -14.94 15.91
N LEU A 132 47.36 -13.71 15.99
CA LEU A 132 45.97 -13.41 15.63
C LEU A 132 45.72 -13.49 14.13
N SER A 133 46.69 -13.02 13.32
CA SER A 133 46.57 -13.02 11.86
C SER A 133 46.63 -14.41 11.23
N LEU A 134 47.22 -15.38 11.92
CA LEU A 134 47.21 -16.79 11.53
C LEU A 134 45.90 -17.49 11.90
N GLU A 135 45.15 -16.92 12.83
CA GLU A 135 43.90 -17.49 13.34
C GLU A 135 42.64 -16.85 12.74
N PHE A 136 42.75 -15.68 12.12
CA PHE A 136 41.61 -14.92 11.63
C PHE A 136 41.81 -14.35 10.22
N ASP A 137 40.83 -14.56 9.34
CA ASP A 137 40.82 -14.01 7.98
C ASP A 137 40.18 -12.61 7.92
N PHE A 138 40.99 -11.59 8.19
CA PHE A 138 40.59 -10.18 8.10
C PHE A 138 40.12 -9.76 6.70
N THR A 139 40.63 -10.40 5.64
CA THR A 139 40.24 -10.07 4.28
C THR A 139 38.83 -10.59 3.99
N SER A 140 38.54 -11.84 4.34
CA SER A 140 37.19 -12.39 4.19
C SER A 140 36.18 -11.67 5.07
N PHE A 141 36.55 -11.30 6.30
CA PHE A 141 35.73 -10.51 7.21
C PHE A 141 35.29 -9.17 6.59
N THR A 142 36.26 -8.35 6.15
CA THR A 142 35.96 -7.04 5.55
C THR A 142 35.24 -7.15 4.20
N ASN A 143 35.54 -8.18 3.41
CA ASN A 143 34.83 -8.46 2.17
C ASN A 143 33.35 -8.80 2.41
N ASP A 144 33.03 -9.60 3.44
CA ASP A 144 31.63 -9.95 3.76
C ASP A 144 30.84 -8.72 4.22
N ILE A 145 31.43 -7.85 5.05
CA ILE A 145 30.80 -6.58 5.44
C ILE A 145 30.58 -5.68 4.22
N SER A 146 31.61 -5.47 3.41
CA SER A 146 31.53 -4.67 2.18
C SER A 146 30.43 -5.17 1.26
N LYS A 147 30.33 -6.50 1.08
CA LYS A 147 29.27 -7.14 0.31
C LYS A 147 27.89 -6.85 0.89
N ARG A 148 27.69 -7.04 2.20
CA ARG A 148 26.41 -6.76 2.88
C ARG A 148 25.96 -5.31 2.71
N LEU A 149 26.88 -4.35 2.77
CA LEU A 149 26.58 -2.94 2.55
C LEU A 149 26.22 -2.63 1.09
N SER A 150 26.85 -3.34 0.15
CA SER A 150 26.57 -3.18 -1.29
C SER A 150 25.26 -3.87 -1.72
N ASP A 151 24.87 -4.93 -1.03
CA ASP A 151 23.65 -5.67 -1.29
C ASP A 151 22.42 -4.82 -0.97
N ARG A 152 21.32 -5.09 -1.65
CA ARG A 152 20.05 -4.39 -1.42
C ARG A 152 19.45 -4.78 -0.08
N ILE A 153 19.38 -3.85 0.87
CA ILE A 153 18.80 -4.03 2.20
C ILE A 153 17.41 -3.38 2.22
N GLU A 154 16.37 -4.22 2.25
CA GLU A 154 14.97 -3.78 2.31
C GLU A 154 14.48 -3.52 3.74
N GLU A 155 15.02 -4.24 4.72
CA GLU A 155 14.74 -4.05 6.14
C GLU A 155 16.06 -4.03 6.91
N SER A 156 16.18 -3.08 7.85
CA SER A 156 17.36 -3.03 8.71
C SER A 156 17.45 -4.31 9.53
N TYR A 157 18.65 -4.85 9.67
CA TYR A 157 18.89 -6.04 10.48
C TYR A 157 20.16 -5.88 11.30
N SER A 158 20.25 -6.66 12.38
CA SER A 158 21.41 -6.70 13.25
C SER A 158 21.68 -8.12 13.74
N PHE A 159 22.89 -8.37 14.19
CA PHE A 159 23.28 -9.62 14.83
C PHE A 159 24.51 -9.43 15.71
N ASN A 160 24.68 -10.31 16.69
CA ASN A 160 25.79 -10.25 17.65
C ASN A 160 27.14 -10.31 16.93
N PHE A 161 28.00 -9.32 17.21
CA PHE A 161 29.24 -9.12 16.49
C PHE A 161 30.26 -10.24 16.78
N LYS A 162 30.43 -10.63 18.04
CA LYS A 162 31.38 -11.69 18.44
C LYS A 162 31.04 -13.04 17.78
N SER A 163 29.76 -13.40 17.77
CA SER A 163 29.26 -14.59 17.05
C SER A 163 29.51 -14.49 15.55
N TYR A 164 29.41 -13.29 14.98
CA TYR A 164 29.73 -13.05 13.58
C TYR A 164 31.22 -13.22 13.27
N LEU A 165 32.13 -12.74 14.14
CA LEU A 165 33.58 -12.91 14.00
C LEU A 165 33.99 -14.38 13.94
N SER A 166 33.32 -15.27 14.68
CA SER A 166 33.63 -16.71 14.69
C SER A 166 33.62 -17.37 13.29
N LYS A 167 32.89 -16.80 12.33
CA LYS A 167 32.80 -17.29 10.94
C LYS A 167 34.10 -17.12 10.15
N PHE A 168 35.01 -16.28 10.62
CA PHE A 168 36.26 -15.94 9.95
C PHE A 168 37.49 -16.50 10.68
N LEU A 169 37.28 -17.33 11.71
CA LEU A 169 38.35 -18.10 12.34
C LEU A 169 38.85 -19.19 11.38
N LEU A 170 40.17 -19.34 11.28
CA LEU A 170 40.81 -20.30 10.38
C LEU A 170 40.93 -21.69 11.02
N ASN A 171 41.27 -21.77 12.31
CA ASN A 171 41.46 -23.04 13.03
C ASN A 171 40.41 -23.31 14.13
N ASN A 172 39.32 -22.52 14.17
CA ASN A 172 38.22 -22.64 15.14
C ASN A 172 38.59 -22.49 16.62
N TYR A 173 39.72 -21.85 16.95
CA TYR A 173 40.06 -21.52 18.35
C TYR A 173 39.25 -20.32 18.84
N ILE A 174 38.13 -20.60 19.52
CA ILE A 174 37.15 -19.59 19.95
C ILE A 174 37.74 -18.61 20.98
N ASP A 175 38.71 -19.03 21.77
CA ASP A 175 39.32 -18.18 22.82
C ASP A 175 39.99 -16.92 22.25
N PHE A 176 40.42 -16.95 20.98
CA PHE A 176 40.97 -15.79 20.27
C PHE A 176 39.93 -14.69 20.04
N LEU A 177 38.64 -14.99 20.11
CA LEU A 177 37.58 -13.99 19.87
C LEU A 177 37.61 -12.84 20.86
N GLU A 178 38.01 -13.06 22.12
CA GLU A 178 38.14 -11.97 23.10
C GLU A 178 39.24 -10.97 22.69
N LEU A 179 40.34 -11.49 22.14
CA LEU A 179 41.46 -10.67 21.68
C LEU A 179 41.15 -9.98 20.34
N LEU A 180 40.40 -10.65 19.47
CA LEU A 180 40.01 -10.15 18.15
C LEU A 180 38.90 -9.11 18.22
N PHE A 181 37.98 -9.21 19.19
CA PHE A 181 36.81 -8.34 19.29
C PHE A 181 37.16 -6.84 19.20
N PRO A 182 38.04 -6.26 20.06
CA PRO A 182 38.35 -4.83 20.00
C PRO A 182 39.06 -4.43 18.71
N ILE A 183 39.86 -5.33 18.11
CA ILE A 183 40.57 -5.09 16.86
C ILE A 183 39.58 -5.03 15.69
N CYS A 184 38.68 -6.00 15.61
CA CYS A 184 37.65 -6.05 14.57
C CYS A 184 36.64 -4.91 14.72
N GLU A 185 36.28 -4.52 15.95
CA GLU A 185 35.44 -3.34 16.21
C GLU A 185 36.11 -2.06 15.68
N LYS A 186 37.40 -1.87 15.97
CA LYS A 186 38.18 -0.76 15.42
C LYS A 186 38.18 -0.76 13.89
N ILE A 187 38.42 -1.91 13.26
CA ILE A 187 38.39 -2.05 11.80
C ILE A 187 37.03 -1.64 11.23
N ILE A 188 35.91 -2.08 11.83
CA ILE A 188 34.59 -1.70 11.28
C ILE A 188 34.25 -0.22 11.46
N ASN A 189 34.70 0.38 12.56
CA ASN A 189 34.56 1.81 12.80
C ASN A 189 35.35 2.62 11.76
N GLU A 190 36.62 2.27 11.53
CA GLU A 190 37.54 3.03 10.67
C GLU A 190 37.36 2.75 9.17
N GLU A 191 36.95 1.54 8.77
CA GLU A 191 36.75 1.18 7.37
C GLU A 191 35.33 1.45 6.85
N PHE A 192 34.31 1.31 7.71
CA PHE A 192 32.90 1.31 7.29
C PHE A 192 32.01 2.31 8.03
N GLU A 193 32.52 3.04 9.03
CA GLU A 193 31.74 3.93 9.91
C GLU A 193 30.57 3.20 10.59
N ILE A 194 30.75 1.91 10.90
CA ILE A 194 29.76 1.08 11.60
C ILE A 194 30.16 0.92 13.05
N TYR A 195 29.33 1.43 13.94
CA TYR A 195 29.48 1.28 15.39
C TYR A 195 28.52 0.21 15.92
N LEU A 196 28.97 -0.58 16.88
CA LEU A 196 28.13 -1.55 17.59
C LEU A 196 27.08 -0.84 18.44
N ASP A 197 25.94 -1.49 18.66
CA ASP A 197 24.97 -1.02 19.64
C ASP A 197 25.33 -1.44 21.07
N LEU A 198 24.48 -1.05 22.03
CA LEU A 198 24.64 -1.35 23.46
C LEU A 198 24.61 -2.86 23.78
N GLU A 199 24.15 -3.68 22.84
CA GLU A 199 24.07 -5.14 22.95
C GLU A 199 25.16 -5.83 22.10
N GLU A 200 26.19 -5.08 21.68
CA GLU A 200 27.31 -5.57 20.86
C GLU A 200 26.86 -6.15 19.51
N ASN A 201 25.72 -5.70 18.96
CA ASN A 201 25.30 -6.09 17.63
C ASN A 201 25.86 -5.14 16.57
N ILE A 202 26.26 -5.73 15.45
CA ILE A 202 26.56 -4.97 14.24
C ILE A 202 25.25 -4.69 13.49
N ASN A 203 25.05 -3.42 13.11
CA ASN A 203 23.80 -2.93 12.55
C ASN A 203 23.92 -2.59 11.06
N PHE A 204 23.13 -3.26 10.21
CA PHE A 204 23.03 -2.97 8.79
C PHE A 204 21.72 -2.24 8.49
N LYS A 205 21.82 -0.94 8.21
CA LYS A 205 20.66 -0.09 7.95
C LYS A 205 20.09 -0.33 6.55
N ARG A 206 18.75 -0.22 6.44
CA ARG A 206 18.05 -0.16 5.15
C ARG A 206 18.71 0.85 4.22
N ASN A 207 19.07 0.42 3.01
CA ASN A 207 19.67 1.26 1.96
C ASN A 207 18.72 1.47 0.75
N THR A 208 17.47 1.05 0.89
CA THR A 208 16.42 1.21 -0.13
C THR A 208 15.36 2.21 0.32
N THR A 209 14.72 2.86 -0.66
CA THR A 209 13.51 3.62 -0.39
C THR A 209 12.35 2.68 -0.10
N ARG A 210 11.58 3.01 0.95
CA ARG A 210 10.37 2.27 1.30
C ARG A 210 9.34 2.39 0.20
N GLN A 211 8.75 1.28 -0.20
CA GLN A 211 7.80 1.21 -1.29
C GLN A 211 6.38 1.55 -0.80
N ALA A 212 5.54 2.04 -1.71
CA ALA A 212 4.14 2.40 -1.43
C ALA A 212 3.32 1.28 -0.75
N HIS A 213 3.62 0.02 -1.08
CA HIS A 213 2.91 -1.12 -0.53
C HIS A 213 3.30 -1.38 0.94
N GLU A 214 4.52 -1.06 1.36
CA GLU A 214 4.96 -1.23 2.75
C GLU A 214 4.24 -0.23 3.67
N TYR A 215 4.10 1.02 3.22
CA TYR A 215 3.29 2.02 3.94
C TYR A 215 1.83 1.59 4.06
N ALA A 216 1.24 1.09 2.97
CA ALA A 216 -0.13 0.60 2.98
C ALA A 216 -0.32 -0.63 3.89
N PHE A 217 0.72 -1.46 4.03
CA PHE A 217 0.71 -2.65 4.88
C PHE A 217 0.68 -2.24 6.35
N GLU A 218 1.62 -1.39 6.78
CA GLU A 218 1.67 -0.84 8.14
C GLU A 218 0.38 -0.10 8.50
N ALA A 219 -0.15 0.72 7.59
CA ALA A 219 -1.42 1.41 7.82
C ALA A 219 -2.57 0.43 8.08
N LEU A 220 -2.63 -0.70 7.37
CA LEU A 220 -3.62 -1.75 7.64
C LEU A 220 -3.38 -2.48 8.96
N GLU A 221 -2.12 -2.72 9.34
CA GLU A 221 -1.79 -3.28 10.65
C GLU A 221 -2.28 -2.38 11.78
N HIS A 222 -2.02 -1.08 11.69
CA HIS A 222 -2.50 -0.09 12.67
C HIS A 222 -4.03 0.02 12.70
N LEU A 223 -4.70 -0.12 11.54
CA LEU A 223 -6.18 -0.11 11.50
C LEU A 223 -6.79 -1.39 12.09
N GLY A 224 -6.06 -2.51 12.08
CA GLY A 224 -6.48 -3.80 12.65
C GLY A 224 -7.71 -4.42 12.01
N LYS A 225 -8.20 -3.87 10.88
CA LYS A 225 -9.42 -4.30 10.22
C LYS A 225 -9.38 -4.04 8.71
N PRO A 226 -10.19 -4.78 7.91
CA PRO A 226 -10.30 -4.51 6.49
C PRO A 226 -10.91 -3.14 6.23
N SER A 227 -10.21 -2.33 5.46
CA SER A 227 -10.47 -0.89 5.36
C SER A 227 -10.58 -0.46 3.90
N LYS A 228 -11.30 0.64 3.65
CA LYS A 228 -11.39 1.21 2.29
C LYS A 228 -10.06 1.83 1.92
N VAL A 229 -9.72 1.85 0.62
CA VAL A 229 -8.50 2.50 0.11
C VAL A 229 -8.32 3.92 0.68
N LYS A 230 -9.40 4.72 0.73
CA LYS A 230 -9.37 6.07 1.31
C LYS A 230 -8.93 6.09 2.78
N GLU A 231 -9.47 5.21 3.61
CA GLU A 231 -9.12 5.10 5.05
C GLU A 231 -7.66 4.64 5.22
N ILE A 232 -7.20 3.73 4.37
CA ILE A 232 -5.79 3.28 4.35
C ILE A 232 -4.88 4.45 3.96
N PHE A 233 -5.22 5.21 2.91
CA PHE A 233 -4.47 6.37 2.47
C PHE A 233 -4.40 7.45 3.56
N GLU A 234 -5.52 7.78 4.20
CA GLU A 234 -5.55 8.73 5.32
C GLU A 234 -4.64 8.26 6.46
N LYS A 235 -4.66 6.96 6.79
CA LYS A 235 -3.77 6.39 7.82
C LYS A 235 -2.29 6.41 7.41
N VAL A 236 -1.98 6.22 6.13
CA VAL A 236 -0.60 6.37 5.62
C VAL A 236 -0.09 7.80 5.83
N ILE A 237 -0.88 8.81 5.49
CA ILE A 237 -0.50 10.22 5.68
C ILE A 237 -0.39 10.57 7.17
N GLU A 238 -1.26 10.01 8.01
CA GLU A 238 -1.19 10.17 9.47
C GLU A 238 0.12 9.61 10.06
N LEU A 239 0.51 8.39 9.68
CA LEU A 239 1.72 7.74 10.17
C LEU A 239 3.00 8.31 9.54
N HIS A 240 2.92 8.78 8.29
CA HIS A 240 4.07 9.27 7.51
C HIS A 240 3.76 10.63 6.86
N PRO A 241 3.73 11.74 7.64
CA PRO A 241 3.33 13.06 7.13
C PRO A 241 4.23 13.60 5.99
N ASN A 242 5.47 13.14 5.93
CA ASN A 242 6.44 13.55 4.91
C ASN A 242 6.42 12.68 3.64
N TYR A 243 5.59 11.62 3.60
CA TYR A 243 5.51 10.74 2.44
C TYR A 243 4.52 11.29 1.40
N ASP A 244 5.05 11.90 0.34
CA ASP A 244 4.27 12.43 -0.77
C ASP A 244 3.67 11.29 -1.63
N THR A 245 2.35 11.11 -1.53
CA THR A 245 1.63 10.05 -2.24
C THR A 245 0.18 10.40 -2.51
N GLU A 246 -0.51 9.52 -3.25
CA GLU A 246 -1.91 9.70 -3.63
C GLU A 246 -2.70 8.40 -3.39
N GLU A 247 -4.01 8.52 -3.16
CA GLU A 247 -4.91 7.37 -2.97
C GLU A 247 -4.78 6.34 -4.11
N VAL A 248 -4.59 6.79 -5.36
CA VAL A 248 -4.43 5.92 -6.52
C VAL A 248 -3.13 5.11 -6.46
N LYS A 249 -2.02 5.73 -6.04
CA LYS A 249 -0.72 5.04 -5.89
C LYS A 249 -0.80 3.97 -4.81
N ILE A 250 -1.41 4.30 -3.66
CA ILE A 250 -1.66 3.34 -2.56
C ILE A 250 -2.50 2.16 -3.06
N ARG A 251 -3.61 2.43 -3.76
CA ARG A 251 -4.48 1.40 -4.34
C ARG A 251 -3.73 0.41 -5.24
N VAL A 252 -2.91 0.91 -6.16
CA VAL A 252 -2.19 0.08 -7.14
C VAL A 252 -1.08 -0.74 -6.47
N SER A 253 -0.55 -0.27 -5.34
CA SER A 253 0.50 -0.94 -4.59
C SER A 253 0.03 -2.20 -3.81
N MET A 254 -1.25 -2.23 -3.42
CA MET A 254 -1.85 -3.31 -2.61
C MET A 254 -2.17 -4.56 -3.43
N LYS A 255 -1.12 -5.28 -3.84
CA LYS A 255 -1.21 -6.52 -4.65
C LYS A 255 -1.14 -7.76 -3.77
N ARG A 256 -1.71 -8.89 -4.25
CA ARG A 256 -1.63 -10.19 -3.55
C ARG A 256 -0.20 -10.63 -3.23
N LYS A 257 0.74 -10.43 -4.16
CA LYS A 257 2.17 -10.74 -3.96
C LYS A 257 2.83 -9.96 -2.81
N ASN A 258 2.25 -8.83 -2.42
CA ASN A 258 2.72 -7.98 -1.33
C ASN A 258 1.91 -8.23 -0.05
N GLY A 259 1.19 -9.36 0.06
CA GLY A 259 0.46 -9.72 1.27
C GLY A 259 -0.93 -9.08 1.42
N PHE A 260 -1.52 -8.51 0.37
CA PHE A 260 -2.87 -7.91 0.43
C PHE A 260 -3.95 -8.80 -0.17
N VAL A 261 -5.17 -8.73 0.37
CA VAL A 261 -6.35 -9.38 -0.20
C VAL A 261 -7.51 -8.40 -0.35
N PRO A 262 -8.17 -8.34 -1.53
CA PRO A 262 -9.36 -7.51 -1.70
C PRO A 262 -10.58 -8.17 -1.02
N ILE A 263 -11.45 -7.38 -0.42
CA ILE A 263 -12.73 -7.83 0.16
C ILE A 263 -13.86 -7.49 -0.82
N GLY A 264 -14.20 -8.45 -1.67
CA GLY A 264 -15.18 -8.27 -2.73
C GLY A 264 -14.77 -7.21 -3.77
N ARG A 265 -15.72 -6.39 -4.23
CA ARG A 265 -15.52 -5.40 -5.31
C ARG A 265 -15.67 -3.94 -4.86
N LYS A 266 -15.44 -3.67 -3.56
CA LYS A 266 -15.75 -2.36 -2.94
C LYS A 266 -14.50 -1.52 -2.62
N SER A 267 -13.35 -1.83 -3.22
CA SER A 267 -12.07 -1.17 -2.88
C SER A 267 -11.78 -1.23 -1.37
N VAL A 268 -12.08 -2.38 -0.77
CA VAL A 268 -11.75 -2.69 0.62
C VAL A 268 -10.65 -3.72 0.57
N PHE A 269 -9.60 -3.52 1.34
CA PHE A 269 -8.44 -4.40 1.41
C PHE A 269 -8.22 -4.84 2.85
N GLY A 270 -7.70 -6.06 3.00
CA GLY A 270 -7.13 -6.55 4.25
C GLY A 270 -5.80 -7.23 3.98
N LEU A 271 -5.15 -7.70 5.05
CA LEU A 271 -3.90 -8.43 4.96
C LEU A 271 -4.15 -9.92 4.76
N LYS A 272 -3.30 -10.58 3.97
CA LYS A 272 -3.39 -12.02 3.69
C LYS A 272 -3.17 -12.85 4.96
N LYS A 273 -2.25 -12.42 5.83
CA LYS A 273 -1.96 -13.07 7.13
C LYS A 273 -3.18 -13.16 8.05
N TRP A 274 -4.14 -12.24 7.91
CA TRP A 274 -5.38 -12.29 8.66
C TRP A 274 -6.25 -13.51 8.35
N GLU A 275 -6.04 -14.21 7.23
CA GLU A 275 -6.76 -15.46 6.96
C GLU A 275 -6.34 -16.60 7.89
N SER A 276 -5.14 -16.53 8.48
CA SER A 276 -4.66 -17.47 9.50
C SER A 276 -4.75 -16.91 10.93
N GLU A 277 -4.78 -15.59 11.09
CA GLU A 277 -4.77 -14.93 12.41
C GLU A 277 -6.17 -14.59 12.93
N LEU A 278 -7.13 -14.31 12.05
CA LEU A 278 -8.47 -13.85 12.44
C LEU A 278 -9.55 -14.88 12.11
N ASP A 279 -10.39 -15.16 13.11
CA ASP A 279 -11.59 -15.96 12.91
C ASP A 279 -12.53 -15.30 11.90
N ASN A 280 -13.13 -16.12 11.03
CA ASN A 280 -14.10 -15.67 10.04
C ASN A 280 -13.60 -14.56 9.09
N PHE A 281 -12.29 -14.46 8.89
CA PHE A 281 -11.71 -13.59 7.86
C PHE A 281 -11.33 -14.38 6.61
N LYS A 282 -11.80 -13.92 5.46
CA LYS A 282 -11.39 -14.45 4.16
C LYS A 282 -11.35 -13.37 3.10
N GLY A 283 -10.22 -13.30 2.40
CA GLY A 283 -10.03 -12.47 1.22
C GLY A 283 -10.87 -12.91 0.02
N GLY A 284 -10.86 -12.12 -1.05
CA GLY A 284 -11.49 -12.46 -2.32
C GLY A 284 -12.99 -12.16 -2.40
N THR A 285 -13.59 -12.70 -3.45
CA THR A 285 -15.01 -12.58 -3.78
C THR A 285 -15.81 -13.78 -3.28
N ILE A 286 -17.13 -13.71 -3.38
CA ILE A 286 -18.02 -14.84 -3.08
C ILE A 286 -17.66 -16.07 -3.94
N ARG A 287 -17.17 -15.87 -5.17
CA ARG A 287 -16.73 -16.95 -6.06
C ARG A 287 -15.49 -17.62 -5.49
N ASP A 288 -14.44 -16.86 -5.18
CA ASP A 288 -13.20 -17.43 -4.61
C ASP A 288 -13.50 -18.28 -3.35
N ILE A 289 -14.39 -17.79 -2.47
CA ILE A 289 -14.79 -18.50 -1.24
C ILE A 289 -15.58 -19.79 -1.56
N ALA A 290 -16.51 -19.74 -2.51
CA ALA A 290 -17.30 -20.90 -2.91
C ALA A 290 -16.44 -21.96 -3.62
N GLU A 291 -15.51 -21.54 -4.47
CA GLU A 291 -14.53 -22.41 -5.12
C GLU A 291 -13.69 -23.16 -4.10
N GLU A 292 -13.08 -22.44 -3.14
CA GLU A 292 -12.25 -23.04 -2.10
C GLU A 292 -13.03 -24.07 -1.26
N TYR A 293 -14.27 -23.75 -0.90
CA TYR A 293 -15.15 -24.68 -0.20
C TYR A 293 -15.43 -25.94 -1.03
N LEU A 294 -15.79 -25.78 -2.31
CA LEU A 294 -16.05 -26.90 -3.21
C LEU A 294 -14.80 -27.72 -3.52
N MET A 295 -13.60 -27.11 -3.47
CA MET A 295 -12.33 -27.81 -3.64
C MET A 295 -12.07 -28.86 -2.55
N GLN A 296 -12.70 -28.75 -1.39
CA GLN A 296 -12.54 -29.71 -0.29
C GLN A 296 -13.35 -31.01 -0.47
N TYR A 297 -14.29 -31.07 -1.41
CA TYR A 297 -15.20 -32.21 -1.55
C TYR A 297 -15.12 -32.88 -2.93
N SER A 298 -15.14 -34.21 -2.97
CA SER A 298 -15.18 -34.98 -4.23
C SER A 298 -16.56 -34.97 -4.90
N VAL A 299 -17.62 -34.63 -4.15
CA VAL A 299 -19.02 -34.58 -4.64
C VAL A 299 -19.55 -33.14 -4.71
N PRO A 300 -20.53 -32.84 -5.60
CA PRO A 300 -21.18 -31.54 -5.64
C PRO A 300 -21.87 -31.22 -4.31
N LYS A 301 -21.91 -29.93 -3.93
CA LYS A 301 -22.56 -29.48 -2.69
C LYS A 301 -23.84 -28.72 -2.97
N HIS A 302 -24.81 -28.86 -2.08
CA HIS A 302 -26.06 -28.12 -2.20
C HIS A 302 -25.80 -26.63 -1.97
N ILE A 303 -26.57 -25.77 -2.65
CA ILE A 303 -26.44 -24.31 -2.53
C ILE A 303 -26.65 -23.80 -1.08
N SER A 304 -27.39 -24.53 -0.23
CA SER A 304 -27.52 -24.21 1.20
C SER A 304 -26.18 -24.30 1.92
N ASP A 305 -25.42 -25.38 1.69
CA ASP A 305 -24.16 -25.66 2.39
C ASP A 305 -23.10 -24.64 1.97
N ILE A 306 -23.06 -24.34 0.66
CA ILE A 306 -22.21 -23.28 0.11
C ILE A 306 -22.60 -21.93 0.72
N THR A 307 -23.90 -21.67 0.87
CA THR A 307 -24.39 -20.42 1.47
C THR A 307 -23.98 -20.30 2.92
N GLU A 308 -24.16 -21.35 3.72
CA GLU A 308 -23.73 -21.39 5.12
C GLU A 308 -22.25 -21.08 5.26
N HIS A 309 -21.40 -21.72 4.44
CA HIS A 309 -19.96 -21.45 4.44
C HIS A 309 -19.62 -20.01 4.03
N VAL A 310 -20.23 -19.50 2.96
CA VAL A 310 -19.99 -18.13 2.48
C VAL A 310 -20.45 -17.08 3.50
N LEU A 311 -21.55 -17.31 4.21
CA LEU A 311 -22.10 -16.37 5.19
C LEU A 311 -21.18 -16.16 6.40
N LYS A 312 -20.31 -17.13 6.75
CA LYS A 312 -19.26 -16.95 7.76
C LYS A 312 -18.39 -15.72 7.46
N TYR A 313 -18.04 -15.53 6.20
CA TYR A 313 -17.15 -14.45 5.75
C TYR A 313 -17.90 -13.26 5.12
N ARG A 314 -19.14 -13.46 4.66
CA ARG A 314 -19.95 -12.46 3.94
C ARG A 314 -21.39 -12.43 4.49
N PRO A 315 -21.60 -12.05 5.77
CA PRO A 315 -22.87 -12.21 6.47
C PRO A 315 -24.02 -11.38 5.89
N LYS A 316 -23.74 -10.34 5.10
CA LYS A 316 -24.75 -9.50 4.44
C LYS A 316 -25.27 -10.05 3.10
N SER A 317 -24.82 -11.24 2.69
CA SER A 317 -25.27 -11.90 1.47
C SER A 317 -26.53 -12.75 1.72
N ASN A 318 -26.99 -13.49 0.70
CA ASN A 318 -28.04 -14.50 0.84
C ASN A 318 -27.92 -15.56 -0.27
N GLN A 319 -28.61 -16.69 -0.07
CA GLN A 319 -28.58 -17.85 -0.98
C GLN A 319 -28.88 -17.48 -2.43
N TYR A 320 -29.91 -16.66 -2.66
CA TYR A 320 -30.28 -16.23 -4.01
C TYR A 320 -29.17 -15.40 -4.66
N SER A 321 -28.64 -14.41 -3.95
CA SER A 321 -27.55 -13.56 -4.46
C SER A 321 -26.29 -14.35 -4.74
N ILE A 322 -25.94 -15.32 -3.89
CA ILE A 322 -24.78 -16.20 -4.08
C ILE A 322 -24.99 -17.05 -5.34
N LEU A 323 -26.11 -17.76 -5.44
CA LEU A 323 -26.43 -18.59 -6.59
C LEU A 323 -26.38 -17.79 -7.90
N GLN A 324 -27.03 -16.62 -7.94
CA GLN A 324 -26.98 -15.77 -9.13
C GLN A 324 -25.56 -15.28 -9.43
N ASN A 325 -24.75 -14.98 -8.41
CA ASN A 325 -23.37 -14.56 -8.61
C ASN A 325 -22.50 -15.67 -9.22
N LEU A 326 -22.69 -16.92 -8.79
CA LEU A 326 -22.02 -18.11 -9.34
C LEU A 326 -22.49 -18.40 -10.77
N LYS A 327 -23.79 -18.29 -11.06
CA LYS A 327 -24.35 -18.46 -12.42
C LYS A 327 -23.86 -17.42 -13.42
N LEU A 328 -23.52 -16.22 -12.94
CA LEU A 328 -22.92 -15.15 -13.74
C LEU A 328 -21.40 -15.30 -13.90
N ASP A 329 -20.84 -16.44 -13.51
CA ASP A 329 -19.44 -16.70 -13.75
C ASP A 329 -19.20 -17.04 -15.23
N GLU A 330 -18.29 -16.30 -15.86
CA GLU A 330 -17.97 -16.41 -17.28
C GLU A 330 -16.78 -17.34 -17.53
N SER A 331 -16.04 -17.72 -16.48
CA SER A 331 -14.89 -18.62 -16.60
C SER A 331 -15.32 -20.08 -16.86
N GLY A 332 -16.59 -20.39 -16.62
CA GLY A 332 -17.12 -21.75 -16.76
C GLY A 332 -16.66 -22.67 -15.64
N LEU A 333 -16.11 -22.15 -14.53
CA LEU A 333 -15.58 -22.94 -13.43
C LEU A 333 -16.66 -23.77 -12.70
N TYR A 334 -17.88 -23.25 -12.62
CA TYR A 334 -18.97 -23.87 -11.84
C TYR A 334 -19.87 -24.74 -12.72
N ILE A 335 -20.10 -25.99 -12.28
CA ILE A 335 -21.09 -26.91 -12.86
C ILE A 335 -22.34 -26.90 -11.99
N PHE A 336 -23.52 -26.79 -12.61
CA PHE A 336 -24.80 -26.84 -11.92
C PHE A 336 -25.53 -28.15 -12.21
N PHE A 337 -26.05 -28.77 -11.15
CA PHE A 337 -26.75 -30.05 -11.21
C PHE A 337 -28.21 -29.89 -10.76
N LYS A 338 -29.05 -30.86 -11.12
CA LYS A 338 -30.43 -30.93 -10.62
C LYS A 338 -30.45 -30.95 -9.09
N GLY A 339 -31.52 -30.40 -8.51
CA GLY A 339 -31.65 -30.27 -7.06
C GLY A 339 -30.69 -29.25 -6.44
N SER A 340 -30.32 -28.20 -7.17
CA SER A 340 -29.50 -27.08 -6.67
C SER A 340 -28.11 -27.45 -6.11
N HIS A 341 -27.52 -28.53 -6.64
CA HIS A 341 -26.15 -28.90 -6.34
C HIS A 341 -25.17 -28.21 -7.29
N ILE A 342 -24.00 -27.83 -6.80
CA ILE A 342 -22.95 -27.12 -7.54
C ILE A 342 -21.62 -27.85 -7.33
N GLY A 343 -20.89 -28.01 -8.43
CA GLY A 343 -19.53 -28.55 -8.44
C GLY A 343 -18.58 -27.68 -9.25
N LEU A 344 -17.35 -28.16 -9.43
CA LEU A 344 -16.28 -27.51 -10.18
C LEU A 344 -15.95 -28.30 -11.45
N THR A 345 -15.66 -27.62 -12.56
CA THR A 345 -15.28 -28.26 -13.83
C THR A 345 -13.96 -29.02 -13.78
N THR A 346 -13.09 -28.68 -12.84
CA THR A 346 -11.83 -29.37 -12.58
C THR A 346 -11.99 -30.75 -11.95
N LYS A 347 -13.21 -31.12 -11.54
CA LYS A 347 -13.51 -32.38 -10.85
C LYS A 347 -14.40 -33.30 -11.69
N LYS A 348 -14.22 -34.60 -11.49
CA LYS A 348 -15.09 -35.65 -12.05
C LYS A 348 -16.13 -36.04 -11.01
N TYR A 349 -17.36 -36.22 -11.46
CA TYR A 349 -18.50 -36.55 -10.62
C TYR A 349 -19.21 -37.78 -11.17
N GLU A 350 -19.84 -38.55 -10.28
CA GLU A 350 -20.61 -39.75 -10.63
C GLU A 350 -21.80 -39.42 -11.54
N SER A 351 -22.23 -40.41 -12.34
CA SER A 351 -23.28 -40.27 -13.36
C SER A 351 -24.65 -39.87 -12.80
N ASP A 352 -24.87 -40.11 -11.52
CA ASP A 352 -26.15 -39.87 -10.84
C ASP A 352 -26.46 -38.38 -10.72
N PHE A 353 -25.43 -37.52 -10.78
CA PHE A 353 -25.58 -36.08 -10.80
C PHE A 353 -25.91 -35.59 -12.21
N LYS A 354 -27.22 -35.39 -12.47
CA LYS A 354 -27.71 -34.85 -13.75
C LYS A 354 -27.35 -33.37 -13.90
N LYS A 355 -26.38 -33.08 -14.79
CA LYS A 355 -25.97 -31.71 -15.16
C LYS A 355 -27.15 -30.94 -15.77
N ILE A 356 -27.22 -29.64 -15.48
CA ILE A 356 -28.13 -28.71 -16.13
C ILE A 356 -27.40 -28.14 -17.36
N SER A 357 -27.82 -28.54 -18.56
CA SER A 357 -27.18 -28.16 -19.83
C SER A 357 -27.28 -26.67 -20.15
N GLU A 358 -28.35 -26.02 -19.69
CA GLU A 358 -28.52 -24.57 -19.79
C GLU A 358 -28.84 -24.01 -18.43
N VAL A 359 -27.84 -23.40 -17.79
CA VAL A 359 -28.11 -22.46 -16.71
C VAL A 359 -28.91 -21.33 -17.34
N GLN A 360 -30.23 -21.36 -17.19
CA GLN A 360 -31.11 -20.29 -17.66
C GLN A 360 -30.56 -18.97 -17.10
N LYS A 361 -29.84 -18.22 -17.95
CA LYS A 361 -29.54 -16.81 -17.71
C LYS A 361 -30.91 -16.21 -17.56
N THR A 362 -31.26 -15.76 -16.35
CA THR A 362 -32.57 -15.16 -16.04
C THR A 362 -33.06 -14.38 -17.24
N ASP A 363 -34.30 -14.60 -17.71
CA ASP A 363 -34.97 -13.88 -18.80
C ASP A 363 -34.85 -12.37 -18.60
N LYS A 364 -33.68 -11.83 -18.93
CA LYS A 364 -33.33 -10.45 -18.68
C LYS A 364 -33.84 -9.74 -19.89
N LYS A 365 -35.12 -9.39 -19.79
CA LYS A 365 -35.79 -8.68 -20.88
C LYS A 365 -34.91 -7.56 -21.38
N THR A 366 -34.69 -7.53 -22.68
CA THR A 366 -33.84 -6.53 -23.36
C THR A 366 -34.39 -5.12 -23.10
N TRP A 367 -33.60 -4.09 -23.43
CA TRP A 367 -34.12 -2.73 -23.29
C TRP A 367 -35.33 -2.53 -24.19
N GLU A 368 -35.28 -3.10 -25.39
CA GLU A 368 -36.26 -3.06 -26.45
C GLU A 368 -37.56 -3.74 -26.01
N GLU A 369 -37.49 -4.95 -25.47
CA GLU A 369 -38.66 -5.66 -24.92
C GLU A 369 -39.32 -4.88 -23.77
N ARG A 370 -38.51 -4.26 -22.88
CA ARG A 370 -39.06 -3.45 -21.78
C ARG A 370 -39.66 -2.15 -22.25
N PHE A 371 -39.10 -1.56 -23.31
CA PHE A 371 -39.65 -0.37 -23.95
C PHE A 371 -40.97 -0.69 -24.65
N GLU A 372 -41.06 -1.83 -25.33
CA GLU A 372 -42.31 -2.30 -25.95
C GLU A 372 -43.39 -2.53 -24.89
N MET A 373 -43.06 -3.16 -23.76
CA MET A 373 -43.99 -3.29 -22.63
C MET A 373 -44.48 -1.93 -22.12
N LEU A 374 -43.61 -0.92 -22.10
CA LEU A 374 -43.98 0.45 -21.73
C LEU A 374 -44.88 1.09 -22.80
N GLN A 375 -44.58 0.91 -24.10
CA GLN A 375 -45.41 1.41 -25.19
C GLN A 375 -46.81 0.82 -25.11
N ASN A 376 -46.92 -0.51 -24.95
CA ASN A 376 -48.21 -1.20 -24.82
C ASN A 376 -48.97 -0.72 -23.59
N PHE A 377 -48.30 -0.59 -22.45
CA PHE A 377 -48.92 -0.04 -21.24
C PHE A 377 -49.51 1.36 -21.50
N VAL A 378 -48.73 2.26 -22.08
CA VAL A 378 -49.15 3.64 -22.32
C VAL A 378 -50.23 3.74 -23.40
N LEU A 379 -50.21 2.86 -24.41
CA LEU A 379 -51.26 2.76 -25.42
C LEU A 379 -52.60 2.31 -24.84
N THR A 380 -52.60 1.36 -23.91
CA THR A 380 -53.79 0.83 -23.25
C THR A 380 -54.32 1.79 -22.19
N GLU A 381 -53.46 2.21 -21.27
CA GLU A 381 -53.84 2.98 -20.08
C GLU A 381 -53.94 4.49 -20.35
N LYS A 382 -53.48 4.94 -21.53
CA LYS A 382 -53.40 6.36 -21.94
C LYS A 382 -52.66 7.27 -20.94
N ARG A 383 -51.79 6.68 -20.12
CA ARG A 383 -50.99 7.37 -19.08
C ARG A 383 -49.66 6.65 -18.86
N LEU A 384 -48.73 7.31 -18.16
CA LEU A 384 -47.49 6.70 -17.67
C LEU A 384 -47.76 5.82 -16.42
N PRO A 385 -46.94 4.79 -16.17
CA PRO A 385 -47.09 3.90 -15.00
C PRO A 385 -46.85 4.65 -13.68
N PHE A 386 -47.46 4.18 -12.59
CA PHE A 386 -47.35 4.72 -11.22
C PHE A 386 -46.59 3.80 -10.26
N SER A 387 -46.21 4.36 -9.11
CA SER A 387 -45.43 3.68 -8.06
C SER A 387 -46.24 3.12 -6.90
N ASN A 388 -47.51 3.53 -6.74
CA ASN A 388 -48.34 3.20 -5.60
C ASN A 388 -49.81 3.03 -6.02
N GLY A 389 -50.56 2.21 -5.29
CA GLY A 389 -51.99 1.95 -5.57
C GLY A 389 -52.25 1.17 -6.86
N VAL A 390 -51.24 0.47 -7.40
CA VAL A 390 -51.29 -0.21 -8.71
C VAL A 390 -50.65 -1.61 -8.67
N PRO A 391 -50.96 -2.51 -9.61
CA PRO A 391 -50.42 -3.88 -9.64
C PRO A 391 -48.89 -3.93 -9.75
N GLN A 392 -48.29 -5.01 -9.23
CA GLN A 392 -46.83 -5.20 -9.21
C GLN A 392 -46.16 -5.16 -10.60
N LYS A 393 -46.88 -5.52 -11.66
CA LYS A 393 -46.41 -5.42 -13.06
C LYS A 393 -46.18 -3.95 -13.47
N GLU A 394 -47.07 -3.06 -13.06
CA GLU A 394 -46.97 -1.61 -13.31
C GLU A 394 -45.82 -0.98 -12.51
N ILE A 395 -45.69 -1.34 -11.22
CA ILE A 395 -44.59 -0.85 -10.36
C ILE A 395 -43.22 -1.18 -10.97
N LYS A 396 -43.08 -2.38 -11.57
CA LYS A 396 -41.83 -2.78 -12.26
C LYS A 396 -41.56 -1.90 -13.49
N LEU A 397 -42.58 -1.54 -14.27
CA LEU A 397 -42.45 -0.63 -15.42
C LEU A 397 -42.11 0.80 -14.97
N TYR A 398 -42.75 1.29 -13.91
CA TYR A 398 -42.43 2.59 -13.31
C TYR A 398 -40.96 2.67 -12.88
N ARG A 399 -40.48 1.68 -12.12
CA ARG A 399 -39.07 1.63 -11.67
C ARG A 399 -38.11 1.61 -12.85
N TRP A 400 -38.42 0.84 -13.89
CA TRP A 400 -37.60 0.79 -15.11
C TRP A 400 -37.56 2.14 -15.82
N LEU A 401 -38.70 2.83 -15.97
CA LEU A 401 -38.79 4.16 -16.56
C LEU A 401 -37.98 5.20 -15.78
N CYS A 402 -38.07 5.19 -14.43
CA CYS A 402 -37.27 6.08 -13.57
C CYS A 402 -35.75 5.88 -13.77
N VAL A 403 -35.30 4.63 -13.90
CA VAL A 403 -33.90 4.33 -14.19
C VAL A 403 -33.48 4.90 -15.55
N GLN A 404 -34.34 4.81 -16.58
CA GLN A 404 -34.02 5.39 -17.90
C GLN A 404 -33.92 6.92 -17.84
N LYS A 405 -34.87 7.59 -17.17
CA LYS A 405 -34.83 9.05 -16.95
C LYS A 405 -33.56 9.48 -16.20
N SER A 406 -33.14 8.73 -15.18
CA SER A 406 -31.88 9.00 -14.47
C SER A 406 -30.65 8.85 -15.37
N LYS A 407 -30.62 7.85 -16.24
CA LYS A 407 -29.53 7.66 -17.22
C LYS A 407 -29.50 8.79 -18.25
N GLN A 408 -30.66 9.22 -18.74
CA GLN A 408 -30.80 10.39 -19.61
C GLN A 408 -30.20 11.64 -18.94
N ASN A 409 -30.59 11.95 -17.71
CA ASN A 409 -30.08 13.13 -16.98
C ASN A 409 -28.56 13.11 -16.75
N LYS A 410 -27.95 11.91 -16.71
CA LYS A 410 -26.50 11.72 -16.56
C LYS A 410 -25.76 11.59 -17.90
N GLY A 411 -26.45 11.73 -19.04
CA GLY A 411 -25.85 11.53 -20.37
C GLY A 411 -25.40 10.10 -20.67
N LYS A 412 -25.92 9.10 -19.94
CA LYS A 412 -25.50 7.68 -20.02
C LYS A 412 -26.46 6.78 -20.80
N LEU A 413 -27.42 7.37 -21.53
CA LEU A 413 -28.38 6.64 -22.37
C LEU A 413 -28.00 6.81 -23.84
N ALA A 414 -27.90 5.70 -24.58
CA ALA A 414 -27.55 5.72 -26.01
C ALA A 414 -28.53 6.58 -26.82
N LYS A 415 -28.01 7.29 -27.83
CA LYS A 415 -28.75 8.30 -28.60
C LYS A 415 -30.07 7.76 -29.20
N ASN A 416 -30.03 6.58 -29.82
CA ASN A 416 -31.21 5.91 -30.36
C ASN A 416 -32.29 5.58 -29.30
N LYS A 417 -31.88 5.21 -28.09
CA LYS A 417 -32.78 4.90 -26.96
C LYS A 417 -33.37 6.16 -26.35
N LEU A 418 -32.56 7.22 -26.31
CA LEU A 418 -32.98 8.56 -25.89
C LEU A 418 -34.07 9.11 -26.81
N GLU A 419 -33.87 9.05 -28.13
CA GLU A 419 -34.84 9.50 -29.14
C GLU A 419 -36.18 8.76 -29.01
N LYS A 420 -36.13 7.42 -28.93
CA LYS A 420 -37.32 6.58 -28.71
C LYS A 420 -38.05 6.95 -27.43
N LEU A 421 -37.33 7.08 -26.31
CA LEU A 421 -37.94 7.42 -25.02
C LEU A 421 -38.55 8.83 -25.02
N ASN A 422 -37.85 9.82 -25.59
CA ASN A 422 -38.35 11.19 -25.69
C ASN A 422 -39.61 11.26 -26.56
N SER A 423 -39.63 10.56 -27.69
CA SER A 423 -40.82 10.52 -28.57
C SER A 423 -42.07 10.00 -27.86
N LEU A 424 -41.91 9.03 -26.95
CA LEU A 424 -43.00 8.49 -26.15
C LEU A 424 -43.41 9.46 -25.02
N LEU A 425 -42.43 10.06 -24.33
CA LEU A 425 -42.67 10.98 -23.22
C LEU A 425 -43.30 12.31 -23.66
N VAL A 426 -43.03 12.78 -24.89
CA VAL A 426 -43.70 13.97 -25.46
C VAL A 426 -45.19 13.72 -25.69
N LYS A 427 -45.55 12.52 -26.17
CA LYS A 427 -46.95 12.14 -26.42
C LYS A 427 -47.73 11.93 -25.12
N TYR A 428 -47.04 11.54 -24.05
CA TYR A 428 -47.63 11.26 -22.75
C TYR A 428 -46.84 12.03 -21.69
N PRO A 429 -47.04 13.37 -21.61
CA PRO A 429 -46.33 14.19 -20.65
C PRO A 429 -46.59 13.64 -19.26
N SER A 430 -45.56 13.68 -18.40
CA SER A 430 -45.75 13.34 -17.00
C SER A 430 -46.78 14.31 -16.44
N VAL A 431 -48.00 13.82 -16.22
CA VAL A 431 -48.87 14.42 -15.22
C VAL A 431 -48.10 14.23 -13.94
N ASN A 432 -47.36 15.27 -13.54
CA ASN A 432 -46.59 15.25 -12.31
C ASN A 432 -47.55 14.74 -11.24
N GLY A 433 -47.22 13.58 -10.67
CA GLY A 433 -47.92 12.97 -9.55
C GLY A 433 -47.78 13.79 -8.27
N ARG A 434 -47.88 15.11 -8.35
CA ARG A 434 -48.29 15.97 -7.25
C ARG A 434 -49.82 16.04 -7.32
N ARG A 435 -50.45 15.08 -6.63
CA ARG A 435 -51.80 15.18 -6.04
C ARG A 435 -52.84 15.94 -6.88
N ARG A 436 -53.48 15.28 -7.85
CA ARG A 436 -54.70 15.81 -8.48
C ARG A 436 -55.99 15.06 -8.15
N LEU A 437 -55.94 14.02 -7.31
CA LEU A 437 -57.16 13.34 -6.84
C LEU A 437 -57.69 13.88 -5.50
N ASN A 438 -56.84 14.48 -4.66
CA ASN A 438 -57.28 14.95 -3.33
C ASN A 438 -57.84 16.37 -3.28
N SER A 439 -57.76 17.21 -4.32
CA SER A 439 -58.12 18.63 -4.15
C SER A 439 -59.61 18.84 -3.94
N ASN A 440 -60.48 18.13 -4.66
CA ASN A 440 -61.93 18.32 -4.52
C ASN A 440 -62.48 17.88 -3.16
N GLU A 441 -62.17 16.65 -2.74
CA GLU A 441 -62.60 16.11 -1.45
C GLU A 441 -62.02 16.92 -0.28
N LYS A 442 -60.75 17.37 -0.38
CA LYS A 442 -60.14 18.24 0.64
C LYS A 442 -60.80 19.61 0.74
N TYR A 443 -61.27 20.19 -0.37
CA TYR A 443 -62.04 21.43 -0.32
C TYR A 443 -63.40 21.20 0.35
N GLN A 444 -64.06 20.07 0.14
CA GLN A 444 -65.30 19.72 0.85
C GLN A 444 -65.06 19.50 2.35
N GLU A 445 -63.99 18.79 2.73
CA GLU A 445 -63.56 18.65 4.13
C GLU A 445 -63.30 20.03 4.76
N LEU A 446 -62.61 20.92 4.05
CA LEU A 446 -62.30 22.27 4.51
C LEU A 446 -63.56 23.14 4.66
N ILE A 447 -64.47 23.11 3.69
CA ILE A 447 -65.75 23.83 3.75
C ILE A 447 -66.57 23.31 4.93
N SER A 448 -66.73 21.99 5.07
CA SER A 448 -67.45 21.37 6.19
C SER A 448 -66.82 21.73 7.54
N PHE A 449 -65.49 21.69 7.64
CA PHE A 449 -64.78 22.09 8.85
C PHE A 449 -65.05 23.55 9.22
N VAL A 450 -64.93 24.48 8.26
CA VAL A 450 -65.14 25.91 8.50
C VAL A 450 -66.59 26.21 8.86
N SER A 451 -67.56 25.56 8.19
CA SER A 451 -68.98 25.70 8.51
C SER A 451 -69.31 25.21 9.93
N ASN A 452 -68.78 24.05 10.33
CA ASN A 452 -69.06 23.45 11.63
C ASN A 452 -68.32 24.15 12.78
N ASN A 453 -67.06 24.52 12.58
CA ASN A 453 -66.21 25.08 13.65
C ASN A 453 -66.19 26.60 13.67
N ARG A 454 -66.79 27.26 12.67
CA ARG A 454 -66.79 28.73 12.47
C ARG A 454 -65.40 29.37 12.49
N ARG A 455 -64.36 28.61 12.11
CA ARG A 455 -62.96 29.06 12.04
C ARG A 455 -62.16 28.22 11.06
N LEU A 456 -60.96 28.70 10.71
CA LEU A 456 -59.97 27.91 9.98
C LEU A 456 -59.34 26.81 10.86
N PRO A 457 -58.91 25.69 10.24
CA PRO A 457 -58.12 24.68 10.92
C PRO A 457 -56.78 25.26 11.41
N SER A 458 -56.27 24.75 12.52
CA SER A 458 -55.03 25.20 13.17
C SER A 458 -53.93 24.13 13.06
N ALA A 459 -52.68 24.57 12.97
CA ALA A 459 -51.53 23.68 13.04
C ALA A 459 -51.31 23.07 14.44
N ASN A 460 -51.85 23.72 15.47
CA ASN A 460 -51.56 23.43 16.88
C ASN A 460 -52.70 22.64 17.57
N LYS A 461 -53.62 22.07 16.79
CA LYS A 461 -54.75 21.28 17.31
C LYS A 461 -54.69 19.88 16.71
N ASP A 462 -54.70 18.89 17.59
CA ASP A 462 -54.65 17.47 17.23
C ASP A 462 -55.76 17.13 16.24
N GLY A 463 -55.36 16.59 15.08
CA GLY A 463 -56.26 16.14 14.01
C GLY A 463 -56.58 17.20 12.95
N GLU A 464 -56.15 18.46 13.11
CA GLU A 464 -56.39 19.54 12.15
C GLU A 464 -55.19 19.81 11.22
N GLU A 465 -54.03 19.24 11.49
CA GLU A 465 -52.74 19.59 10.88
C GLU A 465 -52.75 19.35 9.37
N ASN A 466 -53.37 18.26 8.94
CA ASN A 466 -53.49 17.91 7.53
C ASN A 466 -54.36 18.91 6.75
N LEU A 467 -55.44 19.39 7.37
CA LEU A 467 -56.36 20.35 6.78
C LEU A 467 -55.76 21.77 6.77
N TYR A 468 -55.06 22.13 7.85
CA TYR A 468 -54.27 23.36 7.94
C TYR A 468 -53.18 23.41 6.86
N GLN A 469 -52.37 22.35 6.73
CA GLN A 469 -51.32 22.28 5.71
C GLN A 469 -51.88 22.34 4.29
N PHE A 470 -53.06 21.75 4.07
CA PHE A 470 -53.76 21.85 2.79
C PHE A 470 -54.15 23.31 2.51
N PHE A 471 -54.90 23.95 3.40
CA PHE A 471 -55.32 25.35 3.24
C PHE A 471 -54.12 26.29 3.04
N TYR A 472 -53.08 26.17 3.85
CA TYR A 472 -51.87 27.01 3.75
C TYR A 472 -51.16 26.89 2.40
N LYS A 473 -51.10 25.67 1.84
CA LYS A 473 -50.54 25.44 0.50
C LYS A 473 -51.42 26.05 -0.59
N GLN A 474 -52.74 25.92 -0.49
CA GLN A 474 -53.67 26.54 -1.44
C GLN A 474 -53.57 28.07 -1.41
N ARG A 475 -53.47 28.67 -0.22
CA ARG A 475 -53.27 30.12 -0.07
C ARG A 475 -51.98 30.59 -0.75
N LYS A 476 -50.85 29.91 -0.53
CA LYS A 476 -49.58 30.26 -1.20
C LYS A 476 -49.64 30.19 -2.73
N LEU A 477 -50.43 29.26 -3.28
CA LEU A 477 -50.63 29.14 -4.73
C LEU A 477 -51.54 30.25 -5.24
N PHE A 478 -52.59 30.59 -4.49
CA PHE A 478 -53.49 31.71 -4.79
C PHE A 478 -52.72 33.05 -4.79
N ASP A 479 -51.92 33.32 -3.75
CA ASP A 479 -51.10 34.53 -3.63
C ASP A 479 -50.09 34.71 -4.78
N LYS A 480 -49.74 33.62 -5.48
CA LYS A 480 -48.81 33.60 -6.62
C LYS A 480 -49.50 33.52 -7.98
N ASN A 481 -50.84 33.51 -8.03
CA ASN A 481 -51.62 33.26 -9.24
C ASN A 481 -51.28 31.92 -9.93
N GLU A 482 -50.89 30.91 -9.15
CA GLU A 482 -50.52 29.56 -9.63
C GLU A 482 -51.66 28.54 -9.41
N LEU A 483 -52.81 28.98 -8.88
CA LEU A 483 -53.96 28.14 -8.59
C LEU A 483 -54.83 27.96 -9.86
N GLY A 484 -55.31 26.74 -10.12
CA GLY A 484 -56.17 26.49 -11.28
C GLY A 484 -57.57 27.10 -11.09
N SER A 485 -58.21 27.55 -12.18
CA SER A 485 -59.51 28.26 -12.14
C SER A 485 -60.62 27.56 -11.33
N LYS A 486 -60.72 26.22 -11.38
CA LYS A 486 -61.69 25.45 -10.58
C LYS A 486 -61.38 25.43 -9.09
N GLU A 487 -60.11 25.43 -8.71
CA GLU A 487 -59.64 25.44 -7.32
C GLU A 487 -59.71 26.86 -6.75
N GLU A 488 -59.44 27.86 -7.58
CA GLU A 488 -59.59 29.28 -7.27
C GLU A 488 -61.01 29.63 -6.86
N ASN A 489 -62.01 29.19 -7.63
CA ASN A 489 -63.42 29.39 -7.28
C ASN A 489 -63.78 28.82 -5.90
N LYS A 490 -63.24 27.65 -5.54
CA LYS A 490 -63.49 27.01 -4.23
C LYS A 490 -62.71 27.66 -3.09
N PHE A 491 -61.49 28.12 -3.37
CA PHE A 491 -60.72 28.88 -2.41
C PHE A 491 -61.42 30.20 -2.07
N ILE A 492 -61.97 30.88 -3.08
CA ILE A 492 -62.80 32.08 -2.91
C ILE A 492 -64.09 31.76 -2.15
N GLU A 493 -64.72 30.61 -2.40
CA GLU A 493 -65.90 30.14 -1.66
C GLU A 493 -65.62 30.02 -0.15
N VAL A 494 -64.51 29.38 0.23
CA VAL A 494 -64.08 29.28 1.64
C VAL A 494 -63.84 30.67 2.24
N ALA A 495 -63.22 31.60 1.48
CA ALA A 495 -62.99 32.96 1.94
C ALA A 495 -64.29 33.75 2.16
N LYS A 496 -65.27 33.62 1.26
CA LYS A 496 -66.61 34.21 1.40
C LYS A 496 -67.33 33.65 2.63
N LEU A 497 -67.22 32.35 2.86
CA LEU A 497 -67.83 31.68 4.01
C LEU A 497 -67.29 32.22 5.33
N LEU A 498 -65.96 32.42 5.43
CA LEU A 498 -65.33 33.07 6.59
C LEU A 498 -65.72 34.54 6.76
N GLN A 499 -65.88 35.26 5.65
CA GLN A 499 -66.30 36.66 5.68
C GLN A 499 -67.73 36.78 6.23
N ASN A 500 -68.65 35.91 5.82
CA ASN A 500 -70.02 35.86 6.33
C ASN A 500 -70.06 35.56 7.83
N ILE A 501 -69.30 34.56 8.30
CA ILE A 501 -69.17 34.24 9.74
C ILE A 501 -68.69 35.47 10.55
N LYS A 502 -67.76 36.24 9.99
CA LYS A 502 -67.22 37.45 10.65
C LYS A 502 -68.24 38.59 10.74
N TYR A 503 -69.19 38.68 9.79
CA TYR A 503 -70.26 39.66 9.80
C TYR A 503 -71.42 39.26 10.75
N GLU A 504 -71.75 37.97 10.83
CA GLU A 504 -72.75 37.46 11.80
C GLU A 504 -72.32 37.70 13.25
N ASN A 505 -71.04 37.47 13.57
CA ASN A 505 -70.50 37.71 14.92
C ASN A 505 -70.39 39.20 15.30
N LYS A 506 -70.64 40.15 14.37
CA LYS A 506 -70.70 41.59 14.65
C LYS A 506 -72.12 42.12 14.86
N ARG A 507 -73.14 41.33 14.54
CA ARG A 507 -74.57 41.69 14.69
C ARG A 507 -75.23 41.08 15.93
N ASN A 508 -74.52 40.23 16.66
CA ASN A 508 -74.93 39.65 17.94
C ASN A 508 -74.18 40.28 19.11
#